data_AF-A0A2K8NBC2-F1
#
_entry.id   AF-A0A2K8NBC2-F1
#
_cell.length_a   1.000
_cell.length_b   1.000
_cell.length_c   1.000
_cell.angle_alpha   90.00
_cell.angle_beta   90.00
_cell.angle_gamma   90.00
#
_symmetry.space_group_name_H-M   'P 1'
#
loop_
_entity.id
_entity.type
_entity.pdbx_description
1 polymer ?
#
loop_
_entity_poly.entity_id
_entity_poly.type
_entity_poly.pdbx_seq_one_letter_code
_entity_poly.pdbx_strand_id
1 'polypeptide(L)' 'MEVLSWYDNHQVLKGIHLSVKTHSITALIGPSGCGKSTFIRCLNCMHEVVPSVRMSGNIYIY' A
#
# COMPACT_ATOMS: atom_id res chain seq x y z
N MET A 1 3.85 2.87 -9.62
CA MET A 1 4.08 3.32 -8.22
C MET A 1 4.94 2.32 -7.49
N GLU A 2 5.68 2.74 -6.46
CA GLU A 2 6.44 1.88 -5.55
C GLU A 2 6.03 2.20 -4.12
N VAL A 3 5.66 1.17 -3.35
CA VAL A 3 5.19 1.34 -1.96
C VAL A 3 5.86 0.34 -1.04
N LEU A 4 6.48 0.86 0.02
CA LEU A 4 6.99 0.11 1.16
C LEU A 4 6.29 0.60 2.43
N SER A 5 5.93 -0.30 3.33
CA SER A 5 5.32 0.09 4.60
C SER A 5 5.70 -0.82 5.76
N TRP A 6 5.77 -0.20 6.94
CA TRP A 6 6.13 -0.84 8.20
C TRP A 6 5.13 -0.48 9.28
N TYR A 7 4.83 -1.44 10.13
CA TYR A 7 4.22 -1.22 11.44
C TYR A 7 5.30 -1.51 12.47
N ASP A 8 5.69 -0.50 13.24
CA ASP A 8 6.84 -0.56 14.13
C ASP A 8 8.11 -1.03 13.39
N ASN A 9 8.58 -2.24 13.67
CA ASN A 9 9.76 -2.87 13.03
C ASN A 9 9.39 -3.95 12.00
N HIS A 10 8.09 -4.23 11.81
CA HIS A 10 7.64 -5.27 10.89
C HIS A 10 7.28 -4.68 9.52
N GLN A 11 8.02 -5.09 8.49
CA GLN A 11 7.74 -4.68 7.11
C GLN A 11 6.55 -5.46 6.55
N VAL A 12 5.47 -4.76 6.24
CA VAL A 12 4.24 -5.36 5.68
C VAL A 12 4.26 -5.32 4.15
N LEU A 13 4.60 -4.18 3.55
CA LEU A 13 4.74 -4.04 2.10
C LEU A 13 6.22 -3.95 1.74
N LYS A 14 6.67 -4.85 0.87
CA LYS A 14 8.08 -5.07 0.52
C LYS A 14 8.39 -4.61 -0.90
N GLY A 15 8.07 -3.36 -1.23
CA GLY A 15 8.31 -2.80 -2.58
C GLY A 15 7.29 -3.30 -3.58
N ILE A 16 6.04 -2.86 -3.44
CA ILE A 16 4.98 -3.20 -4.40
C ILE A 16 5.10 -2.30 -5.62
N HIS A 17 5.30 -2.90 -6.79
CA HIS A 17 5.25 -2.23 -8.09
C HIS A 17 3.94 -2.55 -8.80
N LEU A 18 3.08 -1.55 -8.97
CA LEU A 18 1.79 -1.71 -9.63
C LEU A 18 1.50 -0.54 -10.58
N SER A 19 0.83 -0.85 -11.69
CA SER A 19 0.25 0.10 -12.62
C SER A 19 -1.23 -0.25 -12.79
N VAL A 20 -2.12 0.71 -12.56
CA VAL A 20 -3.56 0.54 -12.70
C VAL A 20 -4.00 1.30 -13.95
N LYS A 21 -4.77 0.65 -14.83
CA LYS A 21 -5.29 1.31 -16.03
C LYS A 21 -6.44 2.25 -15.67
N THR A 22 -6.48 3.44 -16.25
CA THR A 22 -7.61 4.36 -16.12
C THR A 22 -8.90 3.68 -16.61
N HIS A 23 -10.03 3.95 -15.95
CA HIS A 23 -11.33 3.34 -16.26
C HIS A 23 -11.36 1.81 -16.19
N SER A 24 -10.54 1.20 -15.31
CA SER A 24 -10.54 -0.25 -15.09
C SER A 24 -10.98 -0.61 -13.67
N ILE A 25 -11.63 -1.77 -13.53
CA ILE A 25 -11.88 -2.39 -12.24
C ILE A 25 -10.71 -3.32 -11.95
N THR A 26 -9.99 -3.06 -10.86
CA THR A 26 -8.85 -3.88 -10.41
C THR A 26 -9.19 -4.54 -9.08
N ALA A 27 -9.07 -5.87 -9.01
CA ALA A 27 -9.29 -6.63 -7.77
C ALA A 27 -7.94 -6.93 -7.08
N LEU A 28 -7.88 -6.74 -5.77
CA LEU A 28 -6.74 -7.12 -4.93
C LEU A 28 -7.09 -8.37 -4.12
N ILE A 29 -6.49 -9.52 -4.47
CA ILE A 29 -6.83 -10.83 -3.91
C ILE A 29 -5.60 -11.46 -3.26
N GLY A 30 -5.80 -12.17 -2.14
CA GLY A 30 -4.75 -12.90 -1.43
C GLY A 30 -5.21 -13.36 -0.04
N PRO A 31 -4.45 -14.25 0.63
CA PRO A 31 -4.81 -14.81 1.93
C PRO A 31 -4.89 -13.75 3.04
N SER A 32 -5.54 -14.07 4.16
CA SER A 32 -5.57 -13.15 5.31
C SER A 32 -4.15 -12.79 5.77
N GLY A 33 -3.94 -11.54 6.17
CA GLY A 33 -2.63 -11.06 6.64
C GLY A 33 -1.60 -10.70 5.56
N CYS A 34 -1.87 -10.92 4.26
CA CYS A 34 -0.88 -10.63 3.21
C CYS A 34 -0.66 -9.14 2.86
N GLY A 35 -1.25 -8.21 3.62
CA GLY A 35 -1.03 -6.77 3.44
C GLY A 35 -2.02 -6.03 2.53
N LYS A 36 -3.12 -6.66 2.09
CA LYS A 36 -4.14 -6.03 1.21
C LYS A 36 -4.69 -4.71 1.76
N SER A 37 -5.22 -4.73 2.98
CA SER A 37 -5.79 -3.53 3.61
C SER A 37 -4.71 -2.47 3.88
N THR A 38 -3.48 -2.90 4.17
CA THR A 38 -2.33 -1.99 4.32
C THR A 38 -2.01 -1.28 3.01
N PHE A 39 -2.02 -1.99 1.89
CA PHE A 39 -1.81 -1.40 0.57
C PHE A 39 -2.89 -0.39 0.20
N ILE A 40 -4.18 -0.70 0.45
CA ILE A 40 -5.29 0.24 0.24
C ILE A 40 -5.13 1.48 1.12
N ARG A 41 -4.70 1.32 2.38
CA ARG A 41 -4.41 2.46 3.28
C ARG A 41 -3.28 3.34 2.76
N CYS A 42 -2.22 2.76 2.21
CA CYS A 42 -1.15 3.52 1.57
C CYS A 42 -1.67 4.34 0.38
N LEU A 43 -2.48 3.73 -0.50
CA LEU A 43 -3.10 4.42 -1.64
C LEU A 43 -4.01 5.59 -1.23
N ASN A 44 -4.79 5.41 -0.18
CA ASN A 44 -5.70 6.44 0.33
C ASN A 44 -5.03 7.41 1.32
N CYS A 45 -3.70 7.41 1.42
CA CYS A 45 -2.91 8.17 2.42
C CYS A 45 -3.32 7.96 3.89
N MET A 46 -4.14 6.96 4.22
CA MET A 46 -4.60 6.66 5.58
C MET A 46 -3.52 6.00 6.45
N HIS A 47 -2.28 5.90 5.99
CA HIS A 47 -1.17 5.44 6.81
C HIS A 47 -0.67 6.55 7.76
N GLU A 48 -0.88 7.83 7.39
CA GLU A 48 -0.45 8.99 8.19
C GLU A 48 -1.21 9.14 9.52
N VAL A 49 -2.41 8.57 9.63
CA VAL A 49 -3.24 8.64 10.85
C VAL A 49 -2.84 7.62 11.92
N VAL A 50 -1.86 6.74 11.64
CA VAL A 50 -1.38 5.74 12.59
C VAL A 50 0.09 6.02 12.92
N PRO A 51 0.42 6.51 14.14
CA PRO A 51 1.77 6.96 14.48
C PRO A 51 2.88 5.90 14.33
N SER A 52 2.55 4.62 14.50
CA SER A 52 3.51 3.51 14.37
C SER A 52 3.75 3.09 12.92
N VAL A 53 3.03 3.67 11.96
CA VAL A 53 3.15 3.32 10.55
C VAL A 53 4.12 4.24 9.85
N ARG A 54 5.08 3.64 9.16
CA ARG A 54 6.02 4.34 8.28
C ARG A 54 5.82 3.86 6.86
N MET A 55 5.93 4.78 5.89
CA MET A 55 5.84 4.48 4.47
C MET A 55 7.04 5.12 3.74
N SER A 56 7.48 4.48 2.66
CA SER A 56 8.43 5.04 1.70
C SER A 56 8.02 4.66 0.28
N GLY A 57 8.47 5.44 -0.69
CA GLY A 57 8.16 5.28 -2.11
C GLY A 57 7.27 6.39 -2.64
N ASN A 58 6.70 6.17 -3.83
CA ASN A 58 5.95 7.17 -4.57
C ASN A 58 4.66 6.57 -5.14
N ILE A 59 3.55 7.27 -4.90
CA ILE A 59 2.24 6.97 -5.46
C ILE A 59 1.91 8.08 -6.46
N TYR A 60 1.66 7.70 -7.71
CA TYR A 60 1.30 8.64 -8.77
C TYR A 60 -0.16 8.42 -9.13
N ILE A 61 -0.97 9.45 -8.96
CA ILE A 61 -2.37 9.50 -9.38
C ILE A 61 -2.40 10.52 -10.53
N TYR A 62 -2.84 10.08 -11.71
CA TYR A 62 -2.95 10.89 -12.93
C TYR A 62 -4.41 11.12 -13.29
#